data_AF-A0A1D1XCL0-F1
#
_entry.id   AF-A0A1D1XCL0-F1
#
_cell.length_a   1.000
_cell.length_b   1.000
_cell.length_c   1.000
_cell.angle_alpha   90.00
_cell.angle_beta   90.00
_cell.angle_gamma   90.00
#
_symmetry.space_group_name_H-M   'P 1'
#
loop_
_entity.id
_entity.type
_entity.pdbx_description
1 polymer ?
#
loop_
_entity_poly.entity_id
_entity_poly.type
_entity_poly.pdbx_seq_one_letter_code
_entity_poly.pdbx_strand_id
1 'polypeptide(L)'
;MKYIYFITLLVLASVTLSSAQIDFGSLTDNCKNQLTQMLGNKDLNACFPFGTAATLFTSKGIPSDDALKSTADAICGAPKCSDSLVSKTMDNITSACQSDLNDPKSIASVVYIAVDLYSPTRDSVCFKNSTGGYCFIESQAAAQQILQSAPKGQNVALTFGGAPKNQVCTPCNKAIFNTYFNYQKSNPDAFTKIRNVTTQNIDDARDALSGKCGQNFLDGKTGDSTEDPAKFQSTLSSNQKSGATSLIANSMGYVVLVGVVLAML
;
A
#
# COMPACT_ATOMS: atom_id res chain seq x y z
N MET A 1 22.51 -3.07 8.02
CA MET A 1 22.23 -2.29 6.80
C MET A 1 21.42 -3.10 5.79
N LYS A 2 20.16 -3.48 6.10
CA LYS A 2 19.31 -4.32 5.21
C LYS A 2 17.84 -3.85 5.11
N TYR A 3 17.46 -2.75 5.76
CA TYR A 3 16.06 -2.30 5.87
C TYR A 3 15.66 -1.16 4.91
N ILE A 4 16.60 -0.67 4.09
CA ILE A 4 16.33 0.33 3.03
C ILE A 4 15.60 -0.29 1.83
N TYR A 5 15.46 -1.63 1.80
CA TYR A 5 14.89 -2.37 0.69
C TYR A 5 13.36 -2.55 0.73
N PHE A 6 12.66 -2.06 1.75
CA PHE A 6 11.24 -2.43 1.96
C PHE A 6 10.27 -1.77 0.96
N ILE A 7 10.57 -0.56 0.49
CA ILE A 7 9.80 0.09 -0.61
C ILE A 7 10.30 -0.41 -1.99
N THR A 8 11.53 -0.93 -2.04
CA THR A 8 12.12 -1.54 -3.24
C THR A 8 11.75 -3.02 -3.41
N LEU A 9 11.07 -3.64 -2.42
CA LEU A 9 10.82 -5.08 -2.40
C LEU A 9 9.63 -5.51 -3.27
N LEU A 10 8.81 -4.56 -3.74
CA LEU A 10 7.85 -4.84 -4.82
C LEU A 10 8.50 -4.83 -6.22
N VAL A 11 9.76 -4.41 -6.31
CA VAL A 11 10.45 -4.06 -7.56
C VAL A 11 11.81 -4.78 -7.73
N LEU A 12 12.25 -5.56 -6.74
CA LEU A 12 13.55 -6.27 -6.77
C LEU A 12 13.45 -7.80 -6.99
N ALA A 13 12.35 -8.31 -7.54
CA ALA A 13 12.47 -9.49 -8.39
C ALA A 13 12.99 -8.99 -9.73
N SER A 14 14.28 -9.18 -9.98
CA SER A 14 14.99 -8.74 -11.18
C SER A 14 14.41 -9.35 -12.46
N VAL A 15 13.35 -8.74 -13.02
CA VAL A 15 12.85 -9.05 -14.36
C VAL A 15 13.79 -8.40 -15.37
N THR A 16 14.64 -9.21 -16.00
CA THR A 16 15.24 -8.80 -17.27
C THR A 16 14.18 -8.98 -18.35
N LEU A 17 13.59 -7.88 -18.81
CA LEU A 17 12.65 -7.86 -19.92
C LEU A 17 13.38 -8.13 -21.23
N SER A 18 13.66 -9.39 -21.51
CA SER A 18 13.81 -9.85 -22.89
C SER A 18 12.45 -10.42 -23.27
N SER A 19 11.79 -9.80 -24.24
CA SER A 19 10.46 -10.15 -24.75
C SER A 19 10.07 -11.65 -24.61
N ALA A 20 9.37 -12.03 -23.54
CA ALA A 20 8.31 -13.06 -23.50
C ALA A 20 7.90 -13.58 -22.10
N GLN A 21 8.67 -13.45 -21.00
CA GLN A 21 8.30 -14.12 -19.74
C GLN A 21 8.64 -13.28 -18.48
N ILE A 22 7.65 -13.04 -17.61
CA ILE A 22 7.89 -12.56 -16.24
C ILE A 22 8.58 -13.71 -15.49
N ASP A 23 9.77 -13.46 -14.93
CA ASP A 23 10.42 -14.44 -14.07
C ASP A 23 9.68 -14.52 -12.74
N PHE A 24 8.77 -15.48 -12.66
CA PHE A 24 8.06 -15.80 -11.43
C PHE A 24 8.94 -16.57 -10.43
N GLY A 25 10.21 -16.84 -10.74
CA GLY A 25 11.13 -17.54 -9.85
C GLY A 25 10.75 -19.01 -9.64
N SER A 26 10.86 -19.48 -8.40
CA SER A 26 10.71 -20.89 -8.02
C SER A 26 9.26 -21.36 -7.81
N LEU A 27 8.26 -20.64 -8.35
CA LEU A 27 6.86 -21.08 -8.25
C LEU A 27 6.63 -22.42 -8.98
N THR A 28 5.60 -23.14 -8.55
CA THR A 28 5.07 -24.28 -9.30
C THR A 28 4.61 -23.88 -10.70
N ASP A 29 4.71 -24.79 -11.66
CA ASP A 29 4.29 -24.54 -13.05
C ASP A 29 2.80 -24.18 -13.14
N ASN A 30 1.97 -24.78 -12.28
CA ASN A 30 0.55 -24.46 -12.21
C ASN A 30 0.32 -22.99 -11.81
N CYS A 31 1.02 -22.52 -10.78
CA CYS A 31 0.91 -21.13 -10.36
C CYS A 31 1.46 -20.16 -11.42
N LYS A 32 2.60 -20.47 -12.05
CA LYS A 32 3.17 -19.68 -13.16
C LYS A 32 2.18 -19.53 -14.32
N ASN A 33 1.54 -20.63 -14.71
CA ASN A 33 0.55 -20.63 -15.77
C ASN A 33 -0.66 -19.76 -15.39
N GLN A 34 -1.15 -19.86 -14.16
CA GLN A 34 -2.28 -19.05 -13.69
C GLN A 34 -1.95 -17.54 -13.66
N LEU A 35 -0.78 -17.16 -13.14
CA LEU A 35 -0.34 -15.76 -13.12
C LEU A 35 -0.15 -15.22 -14.54
N THR A 36 0.38 -16.03 -15.46
CA THR A 36 0.50 -15.68 -16.87
C THR A 36 -0.87 -15.47 -17.53
N GLN A 37 -1.84 -16.36 -17.26
CA GLN A 37 -3.21 -16.23 -17.76
C GLN A 37 -3.90 -14.98 -17.23
N MET A 38 -3.65 -14.62 -15.96
CA MET A 38 -4.19 -13.39 -15.37
C MET A 38 -3.74 -12.14 -16.14
N LEU A 39 -2.45 -12.07 -16.51
CA LEU A 39 -1.89 -10.95 -17.28
C LEU A 39 -2.48 -10.85 -18.69
N GLY A 40 -2.84 -11.98 -19.29
CA GLY A 40 -3.51 -12.05 -20.60
C GLY A 40 -5.03 -11.95 -20.55
N ASN A 41 -5.64 -11.85 -19.36
CA ASN A 41 -7.09 -11.86 -19.21
C ASN A 41 -7.69 -10.52 -19.66
N LYS A 42 -8.57 -10.55 -20.67
CA LYS A 42 -9.16 -9.35 -21.26
C LYS A 42 -10.09 -8.61 -20.30
N ASP A 43 -10.87 -9.34 -19.51
CA ASP A 43 -11.83 -8.74 -18.56
C ASP A 43 -11.09 -8.01 -17.44
N LEU A 44 -10.00 -8.59 -16.93
CA LEU A 44 -9.14 -7.92 -15.96
C LEU A 44 -8.41 -6.73 -16.57
N ASN A 45 -7.84 -6.87 -17.77
CA ASN A 45 -7.15 -5.76 -18.44
C ASN A 45 -8.08 -4.59 -18.78
N ALA A 46 -9.39 -4.83 -18.91
CA ALA A 46 -10.36 -3.76 -19.12
C ALA A 46 -10.53 -2.85 -17.90
N CYS A 47 -10.23 -3.33 -16.70
CA CYS A 47 -10.42 -2.60 -15.44
C CYS A 47 -9.14 -2.38 -14.62
N PHE A 48 -8.07 -3.08 -14.97
CA PHE A 48 -6.72 -2.87 -14.45
C PHE A 48 -5.72 -3.06 -15.60
N PRO A 49 -5.22 -1.98 -16.22
CA PRO A 49 -4.36 -2.06 -17.39
C PRO A 49 -2.95 -2.54 -17.01
N PHE A 50 -2.77 -3.87 -16.89
CA PHE A 50 -1.50 -4.48 -16.49
C PHE A 50 -0.33 -4.08 -17.38
N GLY A 51 -0.58 -3.87 -18.67
CA GLY A 51 0.45 -3.43 -19.62
C GLY A 51 1.07 -2.07 -19.23
N THR A 52 0.25 -1.12 -18.77
CA THR A 52 0.74 0.18 -18.27
C THR A 52 1.38 0.03 -16.90
N ALA A 53 0.77 -0.75 -16.00
CA ALA A 53 1.33 -0.99 -14.67
C ALA A 53 2.66 -1.77 -14.70
N ALA A 54 2.94 -2.54 -15.76
CA ALA A 54 4.17 -3.31 -15.95
C ALA A 54 5.44 -2.45 -15.81
N THR A 55 5.38 -1.16 -16.14
CA THR A 55 6.53 -0.27 -16.01
C THR A 55 6.92 -0.01 -14.55
N LEU A 56 5.97 -0.11 -13.61
CA LEU A 56 6.24 0.02 -12.18
C LEU A 56 6.94 -1.22 -11.61
N PHE A 57 6.62 -2.40 -12.13
CA PHE A 57 7.19 -3.67 -11.64
C PHE A 57 8.57 -3.99 -12.25
N THR A 58 8.97 -3.26 -13.29
CA THR A 58 10.18 -3.54 -14.06
C THR A 58 11.27 -2.50 -13.86
N SER A 59 10.98 -1.40 -13.16
CA SER A 59 12.00 -0.45 -12.75
C SER A 59 13.00 -1.12 -11.80
N LYS A 60 14.24 -0.61 -11.72
CA LYS A 60 15.20 -1.03 -10.69
C LYS A 60 15.32 0.13 -9.70
N GLY A 61 14.28 0.34 -8.91
CA GLY A 61 14.18 1.46 -7.98
C GLY A 61 12.80 2.10 -8.00
N ILE A 62 12.68 3.21 -7.28
CA ILE A 62 11.45 3.99 -7.21
C ILE A 62 11.14 4.53 -8.61
N PRO A 63 9.94 4.26 -9.17
CA PRO A 63 9.51 4.84 -10.44
C PRO A 63 9.52 6.37 -10.39
N SER A 64 9.71 7.04 -11.53
CA SER A 64 9.60 8.50 -11.59
C SER A 64 8.15 8.96 -11.39
N ASP A 65 7.97 10.19 -10.92
CA ASP A 65 6.64 10.80 -10.75
C ASP A 65 5.81 10.74 -12.04
N ASP A 66 6.43 10.91 -13.21
CA ASP A 66 5.76 10.78 -14.51
C ASP A 66 5.28 9.35 -14.80
N ALA A 67 6.07 8.34 -14.44
CA ALA A 67 5.69 6.93 -14.60
C ALA A 67 4.55 6.55 -13.65
N LEU A 68 4.61 7.03 -12.40
CA LEU A 68 3.55 6.86 -11.41
C LEU A 68 2.27 7.55 -11.88
N LYS A 69 2.37 8.80 -12.36
CA LYS A 69 1.25 9.57 -12.86
C LYS A 69 0.60 8.90 -14.08
N SER A 70 1.39 8.47 -15.05
CA SER A 70 0.88 7.78 -16.25
C SER A 70 0.14 6.49 -15.88
N THR A 71 0.68 5.73 -14.92
CA THR A 71 0.03 4.51 -14.43
C THR A 71 -1.27 4.83 -13.70
N ALA A 72 -1.28 5.84 -12.85
CA ALA A 72 -2.48 6.29 -12.16
C ALA A 72 -3.55 6.81 -13.14
N ASP A 73 -3.17 7.60 -14.14
CA ASP A 73 -4.10 8.05 -15.20
C ASP A 73 -4.74 6.85 -15.91
N ALA A 74 -3.96 5.80 -16.21
CA ALA A 74 -4.48 4.59 -16.84
C ALA A 74 -5.43 3.79 -15.93
N ILE A 75 -5.04 3.57 -14.66
CA ILE A 75 -5.88 2.85 -13.68
C ILE A 75 -7.18 3.61 -13.39
N CYS A 76 -7.09 4.94 -13.24
CA CYS A 76 -8.21 5.78 -12.85
C CYS A 76 -9.11 6.16 -14.04
N GLY A 77 -8.59 6.09 -15.26
CA GLY A 77 -9.38 6.18 -16.49
C GLY A 77 -10.14 4.90 -16.82
N ALA A 78 -9.71 3.75 -16.29
CA ALA A 78 -10.39 2.48 -16.47
C ALA A 78 -11.58 2.32 -15.50
N PRO A 79 -12.65 1.60 -15.90
CA PRO A 79 -13.71 1.21 -14.99
C PRO A 79 -13.13 0.35 -13.85
N LYS A 80 -13.69 0.48 -12.64
CA LYS A 80 -13.31 -0.39 -11.51
C LYS A 80 -13.68 -1.84 -11.83
N CYS A 81 -12.80 -2.80 -11.50
CA CYS A 81 -13.13 -4.22 -11.64
C CYS A 81 -14.30 -4.54 -10.72
N SER A 82 -15.27 -5.32 -11.23
CA SER A 82 -16.38 -5.79 -10.42
C SER A 82 -15.89 -6.73 -9.31
N ASP A 83 -16.57 -6.73 -8.17
CA ASP A 83 -16.22 -7.61 -7.04
C ASP A 83 -16.22 -9.08 -7.47
N SER A 84 -17.16 -9.50 -8.31
CA SER A 84 -17.22 -10.88 -8.84
C SER A 84 -15.98 -11.25 -9.65
N LEU A 85 -15.44 -10.33 -10.46
CA LEU A 85 -14.22 -10.58 -11.22
C LEU A 85 -13.00 -10.66 -10.30
N VAL A 86 -12.90 -9.77 -9.31
CA VAL A 86 -11.82 -9.79 -8.30
C VAL A 86 -11.85 -11.09 -7.50
N SER A 87 -13.02 -11.49 -6.98
CA SER A 87 -13.19 -12.75 -6.25
C SER A 87 -12.85 -13.96 -7.10
N LYS A 88 -13.32 -14.01 -8.36
CA LYS A 88 -12.98 -15.11 -9.28
C LYS A 88 -11.47 -15.20 -9.54
N THR A 89 -10.80 -14.06 -9.71
CA THR A 89 -9.34 -14.03 -9.85
C THR A 89 -8.65 -14.51 -8.59
N MET A 90 -9.16 -14.14 -7.42
CA MET A 90 -8.66 -14.63 -6.14
C MET A 90 -8.76 -16.15 -6.01
N ASP A 91 -9.92 -16.72 -6.34
CA ASP A 91 -10.18 -18.16 -6.27
C ASP A 91 -9.26 -18.94 -7.21
N ASN A 92 -9.03 -18.41 -8.42
CA ASN A 92 -8.11 -19.00 -9.38
C ASN A 92 -6.66 -18.99 -8.87
N ILE A 93 -6.20 -17.87 -8.29
CA ILE A 93 -4.85 -17.79 -7.69
C ILE A 93 -4.75 -18.77 -6.52
N THR A 94 -5.72 -18.78 -5.62
CA THR A 94 -5.74 -19.66 -4.44
C THR A 94 -5.64 -21.12 -4.85
N SER A 95 -6.44 -21.53 -5.84
CA SER A 95 -6.49 -22.90 -6.32
C SER A 95 -5.20 -23.29 -7.05
N ALA A 96 -4.64 -22.40 -7.87
CA ALA A 96 -3.48 -22.73 -8.68
C ALA A 96 -2.14 -22.62 -7.92
N CYS A 97 -2.07 -21.75 -6.93
CA CYS A 97 -0.86 -21.38 -6.20
C CYS A 97 -0.83 -21.88 -4.76
N GLN A 98 -1.71 -22.80 -4.36
CA GLN A 98 -1.88 -23.20 -2.95
C GLN A 98 -0.56 -23.56 -2.25
N SER A 99 0.34 -24.29 -2.91
CA SER A 99 1.66 -24.64 -2.36
C SER A 99 2.58 -23.43 -2.22
N ASP A 100 2.51 -22.49 -3.18
CA ASP A 100 3.36 -21.31 -3.27
C ASP A 100 2.94 -20.17 -2.34
N LEU A 101 1.65 -20.13 -1.96
CA LEU A 101 1.09 -19.15 -1.02
C LEU A 101 1.55 -19.40 0.43
N ASN A 102 2.14 -20.57 0.72
CA ASN A 102 2.72 -20.84 2.04
C ASN A 102 4.03 -20.07 2.28
N ASP A 103 4.70 -19.60 1.22
CA ASP A 103 5.84 -18.70 1.36
C ASP A 103 5.35 -17.24 1.24
N PRO A 104 5.34 -16.46 2.33
CA PRO A 104 4.93 -15.06 2.31
C PRO A 104 5.87 -14.17 1.46
N LYS A 105 7.01 -14.70 1.02
CA LYS A 105 7.97 -14.03 0.15
C LYS A 105 7.82 -14.39 -1.32
N SER A 106 6.99 -15.38 -1.66
CA SER A 106 6.72 -15.72 -3.06
C SER A 106 6.00 -14.58 -3.75
N ILE A 107 6.25 -14.43 -5.06
CA ILE A 107 5.51 -13.46 -5.88
C ILE A 107 4.02 -13.82 -5.95
N ALA A 108 3.66 -15.09 -5.80
CA ALA A 108 2.27 -15.53 -5.70
C ALA A 108 1.56 -14.90 -4.50
N SER A 109 2.19 -14.90 -3.32
CA SER A 109 1.65 -14.26 -2.12
C SER A 109 1.48 -12.74 -2.29
N VAL A 110 2.41 -12.09 -2.99
CA VAL A 110 2.32 -10.65 -3.29
C VAL A 110 1.15 -10.36 -4.23
N VAL A 111 1.00 -11.13 -5.31
CA VAL A 111 -0.12 -10.98 -6.25
C VAL A 111 -1.45 -11.26 -5.55
N TYR A 112 -1.51 -12.31 -4.72
CA TYR A 112 -2.68 -12.61 -3.91
C TYR A 112 -3.09 -11.40 -3.07
N ILE A 113 -2.16 -10.82 -2.31
CA ILE A 113 -2.44 -9.64 -1.47
C ILE A 113 -2.90 -8.45 -2.33
N ALA A 114 -2.26 -8.23 -3.47
CA ALA A 114 -2.62 -7.13 -4.38
C ALA A 114 -4.05 -7.27 -4.92
N VAL A 115 -4.51 -8.49 -5.24
CA VAL A 115 -5.89 -8.74 -5.65
C VAL A 115 -6.85 -8.59 -4.46
N ASP A 116 -6.47 -9.05 -3.26
CA ASP A 116 -7.31 -9.02 -2.05
C ASP A 116 -7.57 -7.59 -1.59
N LEU A 117 -6.62 -6.70 -1.90
CA LEU A 117 -6.66 -5.28 -1.55
C LEU A 117 -6.87 -4.40 -2.78
N TYR A 118 -7.31 -4.98 -3.89
CA TYR A 118 -7.54 -4.25 -5.15
C TYR A 118 -8.42 -3.01 -4.95
N SER A 119 -9.56 -3.18 -4.28
CA SER A 119 -10.56 -2.12 -4.11
C SER A 119 -10.01 -0.91 -3.35
N PRO A 120 -9.46 -1.04 -2.12
CA PRO A 120 -8.91 0.10 -1.39
C PRO A 120 -7.65 0.68 -2.06
N THR A 121 -6.82 -0.14 -2.70
CA THR A 121 -5.63 0.31 -3.43
C THR A 121 -6.01 1.16 -4.63
N ARG A 122 -6.92 0.69 -5.48
CA ARG A 122 -7.39 1.43 -6.66
C ARG A 122 -7.97 2.78 -6.24
N ASP A 123 -8.85 2.78 -5.26
CA ASP A 123 -9.50 4.02 -4.81
C ASP A 123 -8.45 5.01 -4.26
N SER A 124 -7.46 4.50 -3.52
CA SER A 124 -6.34 5.29 -2.99
C SER A 124 -5.43 5.89 -4.08
N VAL A 125 -5.09 5.12 -5.11
CA VAL A 125 -4.32 5.59 -6.27
C VAL A 125 -5.05 6.70 -7.01
N CYS A 126 -6.38 6.69 -7.01
CA CYS A 126 -7.20 7.65 -7.72
C CYS A 126 -7.57 8.92 -6.95
N PHE A 127 -7.23 9.02 -5.67
CA PHE A 127 -7.40 10.28 -4.94
C PHE A 127 -6.49 11.36 -5.51
N LYS A 128 -7.04 12.56 -5.67
CA LYS A 128 -6.33 13.74 -6.17
C LYS A 128 -6.37 14.88 -5.17
N ASN A 129 -5.25 15.48 -4.85
CA ASN A 129 -5.20 16.66 -3.98
C ASN A 129 -5.85 17.90 -4.64
N SER A 130 -5.86 19.01 -3.92
CA SER A 130 -6.46 20.28 -4.38
C SER A 130 -5.81 20.89 -5.62
N THR A 131 -4.61 20.44 -6.02
CA THR A 131 -3.95 20.88 -7.26
C THR A 131 -4.18 19.92 -8.43
N GLY A 132 -4.92 18.82 -8.20
CA GLY A 132 -5.18 17.78 -9.19
C GLY A 132 -4.07 16.73 -9.31
N GLY A 133 -3.02 16.81 -8.48
CA GLY A 133 -1.98 15.79 -8.36
C GLY A 133 -2.45 14.56 -7.59
N TYR A 134 -1.90 13.38 -7.88
CA TYR A 134 -2.31 12.14 -7.21
C TYR A 134 -1.78 12.07 -5.78
N CYS A 135 -2.68 11.73 -4.86
CA CYS A 135 -2.37 11.66 -3.44
C CYS A 135 -1.28 10.64 -3.11
N PHE A 136 -1.29 9.46 -3.75
CA PHE A 136 -0.28 8.45 -3.46
C PHE A 136 1.15 8.89 -3.86
N ILE A 137 1.29 9.71 -4.92
CA ILE A 137 2.59 10.27 -5.33
C ILE A 137 3.08 11.27 -4.27
N GLU A 138 2.20 12.14 -3.79
CA GLU A 138 2.50 13.07 -2.69
C GLU A 138 2.93 12.32 -1.41
N SER A 139 2.16 11.29 -1.02
CA SER A 139 2.44 10.43 0.12
C SER A 139 3.77 9.69 -0.03
N GLN A 140 4.07 9.20 -1.23
CA GLN A 140 5.32 8.49 -1.53
C GLN A 140 6.52 9.44 -1.45
N ALA A 141 6.43 10.65 -2.01
CA ALA A 141 7.47 11.67 -1.92
C ALA A 141 7.74 12.07 -0.46
N ALA A 142 6.67 12.27 0.34
CA ALA A 142 6.79 12.55 1.77
C ALA A 142 7.45 11.38 2.53
N ALA A 143 7.05 10.14 2.24
CA ALA A 143 7.65 8.95 2.82
C ALA A 143 9.14 8.82 2.50
N GLN A 144 9.55 9.08 1.25
CA GLN A 144 10.95 9.09 0.85
C GLN A 144 11.74 10.14 1.61
N GLN A 145 11.21 11.36 1.72
CA GLN A 145 11.86 12.45 2.47
C GLN A 145 12.05 12.06 3.94
N ILE A 146 11.03 11.49 4.57
CA ILE A 146 11.08 10.98 5.95
C ILE A 146 12.18 9.94 6.09
N LEU A 147 12.24 8.96 5.19
CA LEU A 147 13.23 7.88 5.22
C LEU A 147 14.66 8.36 4.95
N GLN A 148 14.84 9.34 4.06
CA GLN A 148 16.15 9.94 3.78
C GLN A 148 16.67 10.77 4.96
N SER A 149 15.77 11.40 5.72
CA SER A 149 16.13 12.14 6.94
C SER A 149 16.39 11.26 8.15
N ALA A 150 16.11 9.95 8.05
CA ALA A 150 16.22 9.02 9.16
C ALA A 150 17.69 8.75 9.55
N PRO A 151 18.03 8.83 10.84
CA PRO A 151 19.28 8.28 11.36
C PRO A 151 19.54 6.84 10.87
N LYS A 152 20.77 6.58 10.40
CA LYS A 152 21.16 5.26 9.89
C LYS A 152 20.93 4.19 10.96
N GLY A 153 20.16 3.17 10.61
CA GLY A 153 19.85 2.04 11.50
C GLY A 153 18.63 2.24 12.40
N GLN A 154 17.97 3.40 12.34
CA GLN A 154 16.69 3.60 13.02
C GLN A 154 15.60 2.73 12.41
N ASN A 155 14.71 2.23 13.28
CA ASN A 155 13.53 1.48 12.87
C ASN A 155 12.57 2.41 12.10
N VAL A 156 12.05 1.94 10.97
CA VAL A 156 11.15 2.69 10.09
C VAL A 156 9.93 3.26 10.83
N ALA A 157 9.40 2.56 11.84
CA ALA A 157 8.25 3.05 12.63
C ALA A 157 8.62 4.24 13.47
N LEU A 158 9.81 4.19 14.07
CA LEU A 158 10.30 5.30 14.86
C LEU A 158 10.54 6.51 13.97
N THR A 159 11.00 6.28 12.74
CA THR A 159 11.14 7.34 11.73
C THR A 159 9.80 7.98 11.39
N PHE A 160 8.78 7.19 11.01
CA PHE A 160 7.46 7.74 10.67
C PHE A 160 6.71 8.28 11.90
N GLY A 161 6.88 7.69 13.07
CA GLY A 161 6.37 8.18 14.35
C GLY A 161 6.95 9.54 14.70
N GLY A 162 8.25 9.74 14.45
CA GLY A 162 8.95 11.01 14.62
C GLY A 162 8.76 12.03 13.49
N ALA A 163 8.17 11.64 12.35
CA ALA A 163 8.01 12.53 11.21
C ALA A 163 7.19 13.80 11.53
N PRO A 164 7.47 14.94 10.89
CA PRO A 164 6.62 16.13 10.96
C PRO A 164 5.14 15.85 10.69
N LYS A 165 4.25 16.46 11.49
CA LYS A 165 2.79 16.26 11.35
C LYS A 165 2.28 16.65 9.96
N ASN A 166 2.79 17.74 9.38
CA ASN A 166 2.40 18.20 8.04
C ASN A 166 2.79 17.23 6.90
N GLN A 167 3.65 16.23 7.16
CA GLN A 167 3.99 15.19 6.18
C GLN A 167 3.13 13.93 6.33
N VAL A 168 2.58 13.68 7.53
CA VAL A 168 1.77 12.47 7.82
C VAL A 168 0.28 12.79 7.84
N CYS A 169 -0.10 13.89 8.47
CA CYS A 169 -1.46 14.32 8.69
C CYS A 169 -1.97 15.21 7.54
N THR A 170 -1.90 14.69 6.32
CA THR A 170 -2.38 15.39 5.11
C THR A 170 -3.77 14.89 4.71
N PRO A 171 -4.57 15.69 3.98
CA PRO A 171 -5.85 15.24 3.42
C PRO A 171 -5.70 13.97 2.57
N CYS A 172 -4.62 13.88 1.79
CA CYS A 172 -4.30 12.70 1.01
C CYS A 172 -4.09 11.45 1.87
N ASN A 173 -3.26 11.54 2.91
CA ASN A 173 -3.05 10.42 3.82
C ASN A 173 -4.34 10.08 4.59
N LYS A 174 -5.16 11.06 4.97
CA LYS A 174 -6.48 10.81 5.56
C LYS A 174 -7.35 9.96 4.64
N ALA A 175 -7.47 10.36 3.37
CA ALA A 175 -8.28 9.64 2.39
C ALA A 175 -7.80 8.20 2.22
N ILE A 176 -6.49 8.00 2.06
CA ILE A 176 -5.87 6.67 1.94
C ILE A 176 -6.13 5.82 3.20
N PHE A 177 -5.76 6.31 4.38
CA PHE A 177 -5.88 5.52 5.61
C PHE A 177 -7.33 5.18 5.95
N ASN A 178 -8.27 6.11 5.81
CA ASN A 178 -9.69 5.79 6.02
C ASN A 178 -10.21 4.79 5.00
N THR A 179 -9.75 4.83 3.76
CA THR A 179 -10.12 3.82 2.74
C THR A 179 -9.71 2.43 3.19
N TYR A 180 -8.45 2.24 3.57
CA TYR A 180 -7.95 0.95 4.03
C TYR A 180 -8.58 0.50 5.36
N PHE A 181 -8.75 1.39 6.34
CA PHE A 181 -9.39 1.02 7.61
C PHE A 181 -10.89 0.72 7.46
N ASN A 182 -11.60 1.40 6.56
CA ASN A 182 -12.99 1.08 6.26
C ASN A 182 -13.11 -0.25 5.52
N TYR A 183 -12.17 -0.53 4.62
CA TYR A 183 -12.07 -1.83 3.96
C TYR A 183 -11.83 -2.95 4.98
N GLN A 184 -10.90 -2.77 5.93
CA GLN A 184 -10.63 -3.72 7.00
C GLN A 184 -11.86 -3.99 7.89
N LYS A 185 -12.68 -2.98 8.17
CA LYS A 185 -13.92 -3.17 8.96
C LYS A 185 -14.90 -4.11 8.26
N SER A 186 -14.97 -4.05 6.92
CA SER A 186 -15.86 -4.89 6.12
C SER A 186 -15.22 -6.24 5.75
N ASN A 187 -13.89 -6.33 5.81
CA ASN A 187 -13.08 -7.48 5.43
C ASN A 187 -12.02 -7.75 6.51
N PRO A 188 -12.40 -8.26 7.69
CA PRO A 188 -11.50 -8.34 8.85
C PRO A 188 -10.25 -9.21 8.63
N ASP A 189 -10.30 -10.14 7.67
CA ASP A 189 -9.20 -11.03 7.33
C ASP A 189 -8.31 -10.52 6.18
N ALA A 190 -8.65 -9.41 5.53
CA ALA A 190 -7.90 -8.94 4.36
C ALA A 190 -6.45 -8.59 4.69
N PHE A 191 -6.21 -8.09 5.90
CA PHE A 191 -4.87 -7.70 6.33
C PHE A 191 -4.16 -8.79 7.13
N THR A 192 -4.86 -9.76 7.71
CA THR A 192 -4.22 -10.85 8.47
C THR A 192 -3.40 -11.77 7.58
N LYS A 193 -3.76 -11.84 6.29
CA LYS A 193 -3.00 -12.55 5.24
C LYS A 193 -1.73 -11.83 4.81
N ILE A 194 -1.58 -10.55 5.17
CA ILE A 194 -0.37 -9.78 4.93
C ILE A 194 0.63 -10.10 6.03
N ARG A 195 1.66 -10.89 5.71
CA ARG A 195 2.92 -11.05 6.47
C ARG A 195 2.84 -10.75 7.98
N ASN A 196 2.21 -11.63 8.76
CA ASN A 196 2.16 -11.54 10.22
C ASN A 196 1.54 -10.24 10.78
N VAL A 197 0.76 -9.49 9.98
CA VAL A 197 -0.04 -8.38 10.49
C VAL A 197 -1.17 -8.98 11.33
N THR A 198 -1.16 -8.68 12.60
CA THR A 198 -2.24 -9.05 13.52
C THR A 198 -3.26 -7.92 13.62
N THR A 199 -4.46 -8.21 14.11
CA THR A 199 -5.45 -7.17 14.44
C THR A 199 -4.86 -6.12 15.39
N GLN A 200 -4.05 -6.56 16.36
CA GLN A 200 -3.34 -5.65 17.27
C GLN A 200 -2.48 -4.65 16.50
N ASN A 201 -1.72 -5.12 15.50
CA ASN A 201 -0.88 -4.23 14.69
C ASN A 201 -1.67 -3.16 13.94
N ILE A 202 -2.89 -3.48 13.52
CA ILE A 202 -3.79 -2.55 12.84
C ILE A 202 -4.33 -1.53 13.85
N ASP A 203 -4.71 -1.98 15.04
CA ASP A 203 -5.20 -1.11 16.11
C ASP A 203 -4.10 -0.17 16.62
N ASP A 204 -2.86 -0.66 16.78
CA ASP A 204 -1.72 0.18 17.13
C ASP A 204 -1.47 1.26 16.07
N ALA A 205 -1.60 0.90 14.79
CA ALA A 205 -1.43 1.86 13.70
C ALA A 205 -2.53 2.93 13.71
N ARG A 206 -3.78 2.55 14.02
CA ARG A 206 -4.90 3.46 14.18
C ARG A 206 -4.68 4.42 15.35
N ASP A 207 -4.24 3.91 16.49
CA ASP A 207 -3.98 4.69 17.70
C ASP A 207 -2.81 5.66 17.49
N ALA A 208 -1.74 5.19 16.85
CA ALA A 208 -0.59 6.00 16.49
C ALA A 208 -0.98 7.19 15.59
N LEU A 209 -1.74 6.93 14.52
CA LEU A 209 -2.22 7.96 13.60
C LEU A 209 -3.18 8.92 14.31
N SER A 210 -4.10 8.41 15.13
CA SER A 210 -5.05 9.24 15.89
C SER A 210 -4.35 10.11 16.93
N GLY A 211 -3.32 9.59 17.60
CA GLY A 211 -2.49 10.35 18.53
C GLY A 211 -1.68 11.45 17.83
N LYS A 212 -1.21 11.20 16.60
CA LYS A 212 -0.41 12.16 15.83
C LYS A 212 -1.26 13.22 15.14
N CYS A 213 -2.34 12.81 14.50
CA CYS A 213 -3.18 13.60 13.59
C CYS A 213 -4.55 13.97 14.17
N GLY A 214 -4.82 13.61 15.42
CA GLY A 214 -6.09 13.86 16.07
C GLY A 214 -7.21 12.90 15.63
N GLN A 215 -8.30 12.91 16.39
CA GLN A 215 -9.44 11.99 16.19
C GLN A 215 -10.19 12.22 14.88
N ASN A 216 -10.17 13.44 14.35
CA ASN A 216 -10.80 13.79 13.07
C ASN A 216 -10.03 13.23 11.85
N PHE A 217 -8.83 12.69 12.06
CA PHE A 217 -8.05 12.12 10.97
C PHE A 217 -8.55 10.72 10.58
N LEU A 218 -8.92 9.88 11.54
CA LEU A 218 -9.45 8.52 11.30
C LEU A 218 -10.94 8.42 11.68
N ASP A 219 -11.74 9.34 11.14
CA ASP A 219 -13.17 9.47 11.44
C ASP A 219 -14.06 8.47 10.64
N GLY A 220 -13.45 7.59 9.85
CA GLY A 220 -14.15 6.65 8.98
C GLY A 220 -14.75 7.29 7.74
N LYS A 221 -14.53 8.58 7.49
CA LYS A 221 -14.88 9.23 6.24
C LYS A 221 -13.65 9.22 5.34
N THR A 222 -13.81 8.70 4.13
CA THR A 222 -12.85 8.95 3.05
C THR A 222 -12.81 10.46 2.86
N GLY A 223 -11.79 11.10 3.43
CA GLY A 223 -11.69 12.55 3.45
C GLY A 223 -11.72 13.13 2.03
N ASP A 224 -12.17 14.37 1.92
CA ASP A 224 -11.91 15.13 0.72
C ASP A 224 -10.42 15.50 0.74
N SER A 225 -9.70 15.11 -0.30
CA SER A 225 -8.27 15.42 -0.48
C SER A 225 -8.00 16.93 -0.64
N THR A 226 -9.03 17.76 -0.61
CA THR A 226 -9.00 19.22 -0.49
C THR A 226 -9.30 19.77 0.91
N GLU A 227 -9.54 18.90 1.91
CA GLU A 227 -9.76 19.32 3.30
C GLU A 227 -8.62 20.21 3.82
N ASP A 228 -8.96 21.21 4.63
CA ASP A 228 -7.96 22.03 5.32
C ASP A 228 -7.14 21.17 6.31
N PRO A 229 -5.81 21.03 6.12
CA PRO A 229 -4.96 20.25 7.01
C PRO A 229 -4.98 20.73 8.48
N ALA A 230 -5.37 22.00 8.73
CA ALA A 230 -5.52 22.52 10.08
C ALA A 230 -6.57 21.74 10.91
N LYS A 231 -7.53 21.07 10.25
CA LYS A 231 -8.54 20.22 10.90
C LYS A 231 -7.96 18.95 11.53
N PHE A 232 -6.76 18.55 11.14
CA PHE A 232 -6.02 17.40 11.68
C PHE A 232 -5.00 17.81 12.75
N GLN A 233 -5.05 19.08 13.19
CA GLN A 233 -4.27 19.48 14.36
C GLN A 233 -4.92 18.89 15.60
N SER A 234 -4.27 17.88 16.18
CA SER A 234 -4.64 17.37 17.48
C SER A 234 -4.62 18.52 18.50
N THR A 235 -5.72 18.81 19.18
CA THR A 235 -5.78 19.73 20.32
C THR A 235 -5.08 19.19 21.57
N LEU A 236 -4.15 18.26 21.41
CA LEU A 236 -3.43 17.61 22.49
C LEU A 236 -2.58 18.62 23.24
N SER A 237 -3.14 19.05 24.36
CA SER A 237 -2.48 19.69 25.48
C SER A 237 -1.17 18.95 25.78
N SER A 238 -0.13 19.71 26.14
CA SER A 238 1.27 19.35 26.38
C SER A 238 1.54 18.21 27.40
N ASN A 239 0.50 17.52 27.88
CA ASN A 239 0.55 16.47 28.88
C ASN A 239 0.33 15.03 28.37
N GLN A 240 -0.02 14.79 27.09
CA GLN A 240 -0.07 13.43 26.54
C GLN A 240 1.31 12.95 26.06
N LYS A 241 2.21 12.65 27.01
CA LYS A 241 3.47 11.92 26.76
C LYS A 241 3.28 10.46 26.34
N SER A 242 2.06 9.93 26.45
CA SER A 242 1.74 8.49 26.35
C SER A 242 1.64 7.95 24.92
N GLY A 243 1.29 8.78 23.93
CA GLY A 243 1.07 8.33 22.54
C GLY A 243 2.37 8.02 21.78
N ALA A 244 3.44 8.77 22.04
CA ALA A 244 4.75 8.47 21.46
C ALA A 244 5.34 7.18 22.03
N THR A 245 4.99 6.81 23.27
CA THR A 245 5.45 5.57 23.91
C THR A 245 4.73 4.33 23.37
N SER A 246 3.45 4.42 22.96
CA SER A 246 2.78 3.28 22.30
C SER A 246 3.31 3.02 20.88
N LEU A 247 3.64 4.09 20.14
CA LEU A 247 4.36 4.04 18.85
C LEU A 247 5.71 3.32 18.97
N ILE A 248 6.43 3.54 20.07
CA ILE A 248 7.70 2.86 20.36
C ILE A 248 7.46 1.40 20.77
N ALA A 249 6.44 1.14 21.59
CA ALA A 249 6.12 -0.19 22.10
C ALA A 249 5.63 -1.14 21.00
N ASN A 250 4.92 -0.65 19.97
CA ASN A 250 4.38 -1.46 18.89
C ASN A 250 4.81 -1.02 17.48
N SER A 251 6.05 -0.54 17.39
CA SER A 251 6.70 -0.06 16.16
C SER A 251 6.59 -1.04 14.98
N MET A 252 6.56 -2.36 15.21
CA MET A 252 6.41 -3.31 14.10
C MET A 252 5.05 -3.23 13.40
N GLY A 253 3.95 -3.05 14.14
CA GLY A 253 2.62 -3.07 13.55
C GLY A 253 2.35 -1.88 12.64
N TYR A 254 2.78 -0.70 13.07
CA TYR A 254 2.72 0.53 12.28
C TYR A 254 3.58 0.44 11.01
N VAL A 255 4.79 -0.14 11.07
CA VAL A 255 5.68 -0.28 9.89
C VAL A 255 5.10 -1.23 8.88
N VAL A 256 4.57 -2.36 9.34
CA VAL A 256 4.04 -3.34 8.41
C VAL A 256 2.78 -2.78 7.78
N LEU A 257 1.85 -2.16 8.53
CA LEU A 257 0.65 -1.60 7.91
C LEU A 257 0.91 -0.39 7.03
N VAL A 258 1.62 0.64 7.53
CA VAL A 258 1.93 1.84 6.73
C VAL A 258 2.88 1.49 5.58
N GLY A 259 3.86 0.63 5.83
CA GLY A 259 4.76 0.15 4.79
C GLY A 259 4.07 -0.73 3.77
N VAL A 260 3.06 -1.51 4.15
CA VAL A 260 2.27 -2.32 3.21
C VAL A 260 1.27 -1.45 2.45
N VAL A 261 0.57 -0.54 3.12
CA VAL A 261 -0.29 0.44 2.46
C VAL A 261 0.53 1.27 1.47
N LEU A 262 1.72 1.75 1.86
CA LEU A 262 2.61 2.48 0.97
C LEU A 262 3.33 1.61 -0.07
N ALA A 263 3.52 0.30 0.18
CA ALA A 263 4.10 -0.61 -0.82
C ALA A 263 3.06 -1.12 -1.81
N MET A 264 1.78 -1.06 -1.46
CA MET A 264 0.67 -1.32 -2.37
C MET A 264 0.30 -0.10 -3.21
N LEU A 265 0.86 1.07 -2.89
CA LEU A 265 0.72 2.33 -3.64
C LEU A 265 1.97 2.59 -4.49
#